data_AF-A0A352NF25-F1
#
_entry.id   AF-A0A352NF25-F1
#
_cell.length_a   1.000
_cell.length_b   1.000
_cell.length_c   1.000
_cell.angle_alpha   90.00
_cell.angle_beta   90.00
_cell.angle_gamma   90.00
#
_symmetry.space_group_name_H-M   'P 1'
#
loop_
_entity.id
_entity.type
_entity.pdbx_description
1 polymer ?
#
loop_
_entity_poly.entity_id
_entity_poly.type
_entity_poly.pdbx_seq_one_letter_code
_entity_poly.pdbx_strand_id
1 'polypeptide(L)'
;LENMGSGNHMIIRNNVITEISFVQQEEELDSWYDSLHSEVRARVQPVANNFITGSVPDDVVTFDGGVRWIPNNLEGEVAADVTTIVQGAGGSPRAFALSLADVTRLSGLGQAFPNSLGRTATNSNSWWLRTPGAPGFAWHVNFQRPGQLFASNNVSFTHPVRGIRPAIIINQSN
;
A
#
# COMPACT_ATOMS: atom_id res chain seq x y z
N LEU A 1 8.56 -1.25 8.88
CA LEU A 1 9.45 -0.13 8.49
C LEU A 1 10.35 -0.65 7.39
N GLU A 2 10.52 0.10 6.32
CA GLU A 2 11.47 -0.21 5.25
C GLU A 2 12.60 0.83 5.26
N ASN A 3 13.85 0.40 5.04
CA ASN A 3 14.96 1.31 4.82
C ASN A 3 15.09 1.60 3.32
N MET A 4 14.99 2.88 2.93
CA MET A 4 15.08 3.33 1.54
C MET A 4 16.42 4.00 1.21
N GLY A 5 17.41 3.88 2.10
CA GLY A 5 18.73 4.49 1.96
C GLY A 5 18.73 5.99 2.27
N SER A 6 19.93 6.57 2.44
CA SER A 6 20.13 8.01 2.67
C SER A 6 19.31 8.61 3.83
N GLY A 7 19.09 7.82 4.89
CA GLY A 7 18.30 8.21 6.06
C GLY A 7 16.78 8.21 5.83
N ASN A 8 16.31 7.75 4.67
CA ASN A 8 14.90 7.65 4.35
C ASN A 8 14.32 6.32 4.80
N HIS A 9 13.12 6.38 5.37
CA HIS A 9 12.40 5.21 5.84
C HIS A 9 10.93 5.26 5.43
N MET A 10 10.42 4.16 4.87
CA MET A 10 8.99 3.98 4.66
C MET A 10 8.35 3.45 5.96
N ILE A 11 7.45 4.24 6.51
CA ILE A 11 6.60 3.88 7.64
C ILE A 11 5.24 3.47 7.09
N ILE A 12 4.84 2.25 7.44
CA ILE A 12 3.51 1.72 7.12
C ILE A 12 2.75 1.66 8.45
N ARG A 13 1.60 2.34 8.53
CA ARG A 13 0.79 2.38 9.75
C ARG A 13 0.39 0.96 10.17
N ASN A 14 0.47 0.64 11.46
CA ASN A 14 0.08 -0.70 11.93
C ASN A 14 -1.44 -0.93 11.89
N ASN A 15 -2.22 0.11 12.19
CA ASN A 15 -3.67 0.06 12.21
C ASN A 15 -4.26 0.42 10.84
N VAL A 16 -5.41 -0.16 10.53
CA VAL A 16 -6.25 0.22 9.39
C VAL A 16 -7.17 1.37 9.81
N ILE A 17 -7.47 2.29 8.91
CA ILE A 17 -8.63 3.19 9.02
C ILE A 17 -9.78 2.45 8.35
N THR A 18 -10.69 1.92 9.15
CA THR A 18 -11.74 0.97 8.72
C THR A 18 -12.96 1.67 8.16
N GLU A 19 -13.84 0.91 7.50
CA GLU A 19 -15.07 1.38 6.86
C GLU A 19 -14.85 2.36 5.70
N ILE A 20 -13.65 2.31 5.11
CA ILE A 20 -13.27 3.12 3.95
C ILE A 20 -13.27 2.24 2.70
N SER A 21 -13.98 2.69 1.66
CA SER A 21 -13.98 2.02 0.36
C SER A 21 -12.70 2.34 -0.43
N PHE A 22 -12.43 1.58 -1.50
CA PHE A 22 -11.29 1.86 -2.37
C PHE A 22 -11.42 3.24 -3.03
N VAL A 23 -12.64 3.63 -3.45
CA VAL A 23 -12.85 4.92 -4.12
C VAL A 23 -12.69 6.14 -3.21
N GLN A 24 -12.78 5.96 -1.88
CA GLN A 24 -12.55 7.00 -0.87
C GLN A 24 -11.08 7.06 -0.39
N GLN A 25 -10.22 6.19 -0.92
CA GLN A 25 -8.88 5.97 -0.37
C GLN A 25 -8.02 7.24 -0.35
N GLU A 26 -7.97 7.99 -1.45
CA GLU A 26 -7.12 9.18 -1.54
C GLU A 26 -7.59 10.31 -0.59
N GLU A 27 -8.89 10.56 -0.52
CA GLU A 27 -9.45 11.57 0.39
C GLU A 27 -9.13 11.26 1.86
N GLU A 28 -9.26 10.00 2.27
CA GLU A 28 -8.95 9.59 3.64
C GLU A 28 -7.43 9.60 3.91
N LEU A 29 -6.58 9.30 2.91
CA LEU A 29 -5.13 9.43 3.04
C LEU A 29 -4.71 10.89 3.25
N ASP A 30 -5.31 11.82 2.52
CA ASP A 30 -5.06 13.26 2.65
C ASP A 30 -5.52 13.76 4.03
N SER A 31 -6.74 13.40 4.45
CA SER A 31 -7.26 13.73 5.79
C SER A 31 -6.36 13.20 6.91
N TRP A 32 -5.94 11.93 6.81
CA TRP A 32 -5.02 11.34 7.78
C TRP A 32 -3.67 12.05 7.79
N TYR A 33 -3.11 12.37 6.63
CA TYR A 33 -1.85 13.09 6.51
C TYR A 33 -1.93 14.48 7.18
N ASP A 34 -3.01 15.22 6.93
CA ASP A 34 -3.20 16.55 7.50
C ASP A 34 -3.40 16.54 9.02
N SER A 35 -3.90 15.44 9.57
CA SER A 35 -4.00 15.23 11.01
C SER A 35 -2.64 14.99 11.70
N LEU A 36 -1.59 14.70 10.94
CA LEU A 36 -0.25 14.48 11.51
C LEU A 36 0.32 15.78 12.08
N HIS A 37 1.04 15.63 13.19
CA HIS A 37 1.78 16.74 13.80
C HIS A 37 2.68 17.43 12.75
N SER A 38 2.76 18.75 12.81
CA SER A 38 3.53 19.55 11.84
C SER A 38 4.99 19.10 11.74
N GLU A 39 5.61 18.73 12.86
CA GLU A 39 6.98 18.20 12.88
C GLU A 39 7.12 16.89 12.10
N VAL A 40 6.11 16.02 12.13
CA VAL A 40 6.12 14.79 11.32
C VAL A 40 6.00 15.14 9.85
N ARG A 41 5.03 16.01 9.49
CA ARG A 41 4.85 16.46 8.11
C ARG A 41 6.09 17.15 7.53
N ALA A 42 6.82 17.91 8.35
CA ALA A 42 8.07 18.55 7.95
C ALA A 42 9.17 17.56 7.53
N ARG A 43 9.09 16.30 7.99
CA ARG A 43 10.06 15.23 7.67
C ARG A 43 9.61 14.32 6.54
N VAL A 44 8.35 14.42 6.12
CA VAL A 44 7.80 13.56 5.08
C VAL A 44 8.44 13.93 3.74
N GLN A 45 8.97 12.91 3.08
CA GLN A 45 9.56 13.03 1.76
C GLN A 45 8.48 13.07 0.69
N PRO A 46 8.71 13.82 -0.39
CA PRO A 46 7.76 13.89 -1.47
C PRO A 46 7.68 12.56 -2.24
N VAL A 47 6.45 12.13 -2.52
CA VAL A 47 6.14 11.04 -3.46
C VAL A 47 5.37 11.62 -4.64
N ALA A 48 5.15 10.82 -5.69
CA ALA A 48 4.43 11.27 -6.88
C ALA A 48 3.06 11.88 -6.52
N ASN A 49 2.71 13.00 -7.15
CA ASN A 49 1.39 13.63 -6.98
C ASN A 49 0.24 12.76 -7.51
N ASN A 50 0.54 11.92 -8.50
CA ASN A 50 -0.39 10.96 -9.08
C ASN A 50 0.38 9.67 -9.39
N PHE A 51 -0.20 8.52 -9.07
CA PHE A 51 0.38 7.20 -9.39
C PHE A 51 -0.20 6.68 -10.71
N ILE A 52 0.66 6.16 -11.58
CA ILE A 52 0.26 5.36 -12.74
C ILE A 52 0.25 3.91 -12.29
N THR A 53 -0.91 3.42 -11.88
CA THR A 53 -1.03 2.13 -11.17
C THR A 53 -1.22 0.92 -12.08
N GLY A 54 -1.71 1.14 -13.31
CA GLY A 54 -2.19 0.07 -14.19
C GLY A 54 -3.40 -0.66 -13.61
N SER A 55 -3.71 -1.85 -14.14
CA SER A 55 -4.70 -2.76 -13.55
C SER A 55 -4.35 -4.20 -13.90
N VAL A 56 -4.61 -5.13 -12.98
CA VAL A 56 -4.40 -6.57 -13.25
C VAL A 56 -5.49 -7.42 -12.59
N PRO A 57 -6.24 -8.23 -13.36
CA PRO A 57 -7.21 -9.18 -12.82
C PRO A 57 -6.61 -10.21 -11.86
N ASP A 58 -7.39 -10.68 -10.88
CA ASP A 58 -6.92 -11.61 -9.84
C ASP A 58 -6.58 -13.02 -10.38
N ASP A 59 -7.22 -13.42 -11.47
CA ASP A 59 -7.12 -14.75 -12.08
C ASP A 59 -5.90 -14.92 -12.98
N VAL A 60 -5.26 -13.83 -13.40
CA VAL A 60 -4.05 -13.86 -14.22
C VAL A 60 -2.76 -13.71 -13.41
N VAL A 61 -2.84 -13.39 -12.12
CA VAL A 61 -1.66 -13.26 -11.26
C VAL A 61 -1.25 -14.62 -10.68
N THR A 62 0.02 -14.98 -10.87
CA THR A 62 0.63 -16.16 -10.27
C THR A 62 1.49 -15.78 -9.07
N PHE A 63 1.71 -16.74 -8.16
CA PHE A 63 2.33 -16.48 -6.87
C PHE A 63 3.42 -17.50 -6.50
N ASP A 64 4.48 -17.00 -5.87
CA ASP A 64 5.55 -17.78 -5.26
C ASP A 64 5.50 -17.75 -3.72
N GLY A 65 6.20 -18.72 -3.11
CA GLY A 65 6.46 -18.77 -1.67
C GLY A 65 5.24 -19.05 -0.80
N GLY A 66 4.15 -19.54 -1.39
CA GLY A 66 2.92 -19.94 -0.70
C GLY A 66 1.65 -19.47 -1.39
N VAL A 67 0.50 -19.82 -0.81
CA VAL A 67 -0.82 -19.48 -1.37
C VAL A 67 -1.03 -17.96 -1.35
N ARG A 68 -1.16 -17.36 -2.54
CA ARG A 68 -1.40 -15.92 -2.74
C ARG A 68 -0.43 -15.02 -1.96
N TRP A 69 0.83 -15.45 -1.90
CA TRP A 69 1.87 -14.79 -1.14
C TRP A 69 2.58 -13.72 -1.98
N ILE A 70 3.57 -14.06 -2.81
CA ILE A 70 4.33 -13.06 -3.59
C ILE A 70 3.94 -13.16 -5.06
N PRO A 71 3.30 -12.14 -5.67
CA PRO A 71 3.11 -12.09 -7.12
C PRO A 71 4.43 -12.26 -7.87
N ASN A 72 4.47 -13.07 -8.93
CA ASN A 72 5.71 -13.38 -9.65
C ASN A 72 5.66 -13.11 -11.17
N ASN A 73 4.56 -12.55 -11.67
CA ASN A 73 4.34 -12.27 -13.09
C ASN A 73 3.74 -10.87 -13.33
N LEU A 74 4.00 -9.91 -12.44
CA LEU A 74 3.58 -8.52 -12.67
C LEU A 74 4.39 -7.92 -13.83
N GLU A 75 3.70 -7.20 -14.71
CA GLU A 75 4.31 -6.54 -15.88
C GLU A 75 3.74 -5.12 -16.07
N GLY A 76 4.35 -4.36 -16.98
CA GLY A 76 3.87 -3.04 -17.40
C GLY A 76 3.73 -2.03 -16.27
N GLU A 77 2.68 -1.22 -16.32
CA GLU A 77 2.38 -0.19 -15.32
C GLU A 77 2.22 -0.77 -13.92
N VAL A 78 1.63 -1.96 -13.78
CA VAL A 78 1.43 -2.61 -12.48
C VAL A 78 2.76 -2.96 -11.83
N ALA A 79 3.72 -3.49 -12.58
CA ALA A 79 5.06 -3.77 -12.07
C ALA A 79 5.88 -2.51 -11.80
N ALA A 80 5.66 -1.46 -12.59
CA ALA A 80 6.36 -0.18 -12.49
C ALA A 80 5.85 0.72 -11.35
N ASP A 81 4.65 0.47 -10.83
CA ASP A 81 4.00 1.24 -9.74
C ASP A 81 4.66 0.97 -8.37
N VAL A 82 5.97 1.21 -8.25
CA VAL A 82 6.72 1.16 -7.00
C VAL A 82 6.85 2.58 -6.45
N THR A 83 6.44 2.80 -5.20
CA THR A 83 6.57 4.11 -4.57
C THR A 83 8.03 4.46 -4.33
N THR A 84 8.44 5.62 -4.85
CA THR A 84 9.77 6.19 -4.69
C THR A 84 9.66 7.66 -4.31
N ILE A 85 10.77 8.24 -3.85
CA ILE A 85 10.86 9.67 -3.57
C ILE A 85 10.93 10.43 -4.90
N VAL A 86 10.08 11.44 -5.08
CA VAL A 86 10.01 12.26 -6.30
C VAL A 86 10.39 13.70 -5.97
N GLN A 87 11.50 14.17 -6.54
CA GLN A 87 11.97 15.54 -6.35
C GLN A 87 11.35 16.50 -7.38
N GLY A 88 11.20 17.78 -6.99
CA GLY A 88 10.68 18.82 -7.89
C GLY A 88 9.16 18.81 -8.06
N ALA A 89 8.67 19.44 -9.13
CA ALA A 89 7.25 19.76 -9.30
C ALA A 89 6.30 18.55 -9.40
N GLY A 90 6.83 17.36 -9.67
CA GLY A 90 6.04 16.13 -9.79
C GLY A 90 5.75 15.42 -8.46
N GLY A 91 6.32 15.89 -7.35
CA GLY A 91 6.18 15.26 -6.05
C GLY A 91 5.75 16.20 -4.94
N SER A 92 5.04 15.66 -3.95
CA SER A 92 4.61 16.38 -2.75
C SER A 92 4.69 15.47 -1.52
N PRO A 93 5.04 16.03 -0.34
CA PRO A 93 4.92 15.31 0.92
C PRO A 93 3.46 14.93 1.18
N ARG A 94 3.16 13.63 1.20
CA ARG A 94 1.80 13.11 1.40
C ARG A 94 1.83 11.67 1.92
N ALA A 95 0.69 11.21 2.41
CA ALA A 95 0.44 9.79 2.62
C ALA A 95 0.07 9.09 1.32
N PHE A 96 0.25 7.77 1.27
CA PHE A 96 -0.13 6.93 0.14
C PHE A 96 -0.56 5.55 0.62
N ALA A 97 -1.37 4.85 -0.19
CA ALA A 97 -1.60 3.41 -0.05
C ALA A 97 -0.58 2.64 -0.89
N LEU A 98 -0.13 1.49 -0.41
CA LEU A 98 0.82 0.63 -1.15
C LEU A 98 0.16 0.02 -2.41
N SER A 99 0.93 -0.14 -3.47
CA SER A 99 0.52 -0.91 -4.66
C SER A 99 0.78 -2.40 -4.48
N LEU A 100 0.31 -3.19 -5.45
CA LEU A 100 0.66 -4.59 -5.58
C LEU A 100 2.17 -4.78 -5.80
N ALA A 101 2.83 -3.91 -6.57
CA ALA A 101 4.28 -3.95 -6.76
C ALA A 101 5.05 -3.59 -5.48
N ASP A 102 4.60 -2.58 -4.72
CA ASP A 102 5.20 -2.26 -3.42
C ASP A 102 5.11 -3.45 -2.47
N VAL A 103 3.92 -4.04 -2.34
CA VAL A 103 3.72 -5.19 -1.46
C VAL A 103 4.58 -6.37 -1.90
N THR A 104 4.70 -6.61 -3.21
CA THR A 104 5.58 -7.64 -3.77
C THR A 104 7.03 -7.40 -3.37
N ARG A 105 7.55 -6.20 -3.61
CA ARG A 105 8.93 -5.79 -3.31
C ARG A 105 9.25 -5.82 -1.81
N LEU A 106 8.26 -5.54 -0.97
CA LEU A 106 8.35 -5.50 0.49
C LEU A 106 8.22 -6.86 1.17
N SER A 107 7.93 -7.92 0.40
CA SER A 107 7.63 -9.25 0.94
C SER A 107 8.74 -10.26 0.72
N GLY A 108 9.25 -10.81 1.83
CA GLY A 108 10.38 -11.72 1.80
C GLY A 108 11.21 -11.62 3.08
N LEU A 109 12.11 -12.59 3.27
CA LEU A 109 12.97 -12.64 4.44
C LEU A 109 13.81 -11.36 4.55
N GLY A 110 13.81 -10.73 5.73
CA GLY A 110 14.55 -9.49 5.98
C GLY A 110 13.90 -8.22 5.43
N GLN A 111 12.69 -8.32 4.86
CA GLN A 111 11.93 -7.18 4.35
C GLN A 111 10.80 -6.77 5.31
N ALA A 112 10.03 -5.73 4.95
CA ALA A 112 8.97 -5.20 5.80
C ALA A 112 7.86 -6.23 6.09
N PHE A 113 7.64 -7.18 5.18
CA PHE A 113 6.72 -8.29 5.35
C PHE A 113 7.44 -9.64 5.22
N PRO A 114 7.98 -10.21 6.32
CA PRO A 114 8.76 -11.44 6.26
C PRO A 114 7.99 -12.69 5.79
N ASN A 115 6.66 -12.69 5.96
CA ASN A 115 5.75 -13.77 5.59
C ASN A 115 4.31 -13.22 5.44
N SER A 116 3.37 -14.05 4.99
CA SER A 116 1.94 -13.68 4.81
C SER A 116 1.38 -12.97 6.02
N LEU A 117 1.52 -13.56 7.20
CA LEU A 117 1.03 -12.97 8.44
C LEU A 117 1.63 -11.59 8.72
N GLY A 118 2.88 -11.31 8.30
CA GLY A 118 3.51 -10.00 8.43
C GLY A 118 2.79 -8.87 7.69
N ARG A 119 2.01 -9.16 6.65
CA ARG A 119 1.18 -8.16 5.94
C ARG A 119 -0.10 -7.79 6.67
N THR A 120 -0.51 -8.58 7.65
CA THR A 120 -1.73 -8.30 8.41
C THR A 120 -1.57 -6.98 9.15
N ALA A 121 -2.68 -6.27 9.27
CA ALA A 121 -2.74 -5.12 10.16
C ALA A 121 -3.19 -5.57 11.56
N THR A 122 -3.09 -4.68 12.54
CA THR A 122 -3.59 -4.92 13.90
C THR A 122 -5.04 -5.41 13.86
N ASN A 123 -5.40 -6.33 14.77
CA ASN A 123 -6.71 -6.99 14.84
C ASN A 123 -7.07 -7.82 13.60
N SER A 124 -6.06 -8.24 12.83
CA SER A 124 -6.22 -8.98 11.58
C SER A 124 -7.01 -8.22 10.51
N ASN A 125 -7.08 -6.89 10.57
CA ASN A 125 -7.86 -6.11 9.60
C ASN A 125 -7.31 -6.24 8.17
N SER A 126 -8.24 -6.25 7.20
CA SER A 126 -7.94 -6.17 5.78
C SER A 126 -7.70 -4.72 5.35
N TRP A 127 -6.92 -4.53 4.30
CA TRP A 127 -6.66 -3.20 3.79
C TRP A 127 -6.47 -3.19 2.27
N TRP A 128 -6.96 -2.12 1.64
CA TRP A 128 -6.88 -1.89 0.21
C TRP A 128 -5.45 -1.54 -0.23
N LEU A 129 -5.05 -2.09 -1.37
CA LEU A 129 -3.93 -1.58 -2.15
C LEU A 129 -4.44 -0.49 -3.10
N ARG A 130 -3.55 0.36 -3.63
CA ARG A 130 -3.93 1.33 -4.68
C ARG A 130 -4.11 0.70 -6.07
N THR A 131 -3.68 -0.56 -6.26
CA THR A 131 -3.74 -1.26 -7.55
C THR A 131 -5.15 -1.80 -7.84
N PRO A 132 -5.79 -1.36 -8.93
CA PRO A 132 -7.05 -1.93 -9.41
C PRO A 132 -6.91 -3.40 -9.86
N GLY A 133 -8.00 -4.15 -9.69
CA GLY A 133 -8.18 -5.50 -10.19
C GLY A 133 -8.83 -5.52 -11.58
N ALA A 134 -9.68 -6.52 -11.83
CA ALA A 134 -10.63 -6.48 -12.95
C ALA A 134 -11.60 -5.28 -12.81
N PRO A 135 -12.28 -4.84 -13.89
CA PRO A 135 -13.18 -3.68 -13.84
C PRO A 135 -14.17 -3.73 -12.66
N GLY A 136 -14.12 -2.71 -11.80
CA GLY A 136 -14.95 -2.60 -10.60
C GLY A 136 -14.39 -3.29 -9.34
N PHE A 137 -13.21 -3.89 -9.40
CA PHE A 137 -12.55 -4.58 -8.28
C PHE A 137 -11.17 -3.97 -7.97
N ALA A 138 -10.69 -4.20 -6.75
CA ALA A 138 -9.38 -3.71 -6.31
C ALA A 138 -8.62 -4.75 -5.48
N TRP A 139 -7.29 -4.68 -5.55
CA TRP A 139 -6.41 -5.52 -4.75
C TRP A 139 -6.47 -5.14 -3.27
N HIS A 140 -6.39 -6.16 -2.40
CA HIS A 140 -6.36 -5.98 -0.97
C HIS A 140 -5.60 -7.12 -0.28
N VAL A 141 -5.11 -6.83 0.92
CA VAL A 141 -4.67 -7.86 1.87
C VAL A 141 -5.89 -8.35 2.66
N ASN A 142 -6.09 -9.66 2.70
CA ASN A 142 -7.30 -10.26 3.25
C ASN A 142 -7.20 -10.55 4.77
N PHE A 143 -8.33 -10.41 5.46
CA PHE A 143 -8.44 -10.68 6.91
C PHE A 143 -8.83 -12.12 7.24
N GLN A 144 -9.70 -12.74 6.44
CA GLN A 144 -10.15 -14.13 6.62
C GLN A 144 -9.08 -15.14 6.21
N ARG A 145 -8.20 -14.72 5.30
CA ARG A 145 -6.99 -15.44 4.88
C ARG A 145 -5.80 -14.52 5.17
N PRO A 146 -5.37 -14.45 6.45
CA PRO A 146 -4.48 -13.41 6.93
C PRO A 146 -3.26 -13.19 6.03
N GLY A 147 -3.15 -11.99 5.46
CA GLY A 147 -1.97 -11.59 4.70
C GLY A 147 -1.94 -11.99 3.22
N GLN A 148 -2.90 -12.79 2.77
CA GLN A 148 -3.02 -13.20 1.38
C GLN A 148 -3.59 -12.08 0.51
N LEU A 149 -3.18 -12.05 -0.76
CA LEU A 149 -3.59 -11.04 -1.74
C LEU A 149 -4.78 -11.52 -2.57
N PHE A 150 -5.78 -10.65 -2.71
CA PHE A 150 -6.97 -10.90 -3.53
C PHE A 150 -7.41 -9.62 -4.24
N ALA A 151 -8.04 -9.77 -5.40
CA ALA A 151 -8.71 -8.71 -6.14
C ALA A 151 -10.20 -9.02 -6.35
N SER A 152 -10.84 -9.59 -5.32
CA SER A 152 -12.21 -10.13 -5.37
C SER A 152 -13.31 -9.19 -4.89
N ASN A 153 -12.97 -8.02 -4.32
CA ASN A 153 -13.96 -7.14 -3.70
C ASN A 153 -14.18 -5.88 -4.55
N ASN A 154 -15.45 -5.47 -4.64
CA ASN A 154 -15.86 -4.30 -5.40
C ASN A 154 -15.22 -3.03 -4.82
N VAL A 155 -14.85 -2.07 -5.68
CA VAL A 155 -14.20 -0.82 -5.28
C VAL A 155 -15.05 0.05 -4.34
N SER A 156 -16.38 -0.08 -4.37
CA SER A 156 -17.30 0.61 -3.47
C SER A 156 -17.58 -0.15 -2.18
N PHE A 157 -16.96 -1.32 -1.97
CA PHE A 157 -17.19 -2.14 -0.79
C PHE A 157 -16.60 -1.50 0.46
N THR A 158 -17.41 -1.40 1.51
CA THR A 158 -16.99 -0.99 2.87
C THR A 158 -17.24 -2.15 3.86
N HIS A 159 -16.43 -2.22 4.91
CA HIS A 159 -16.58 -3.25 5.94
C HIS A 159 -15.94 -2.81 7.27
N PRO A 160 -16.49 -3.20 8.44
CA PRO A 160 -15.95 -2.82 9.75
C PRO A 160 -14.51 -3.23 10.03
N VAL A 161 -14.00 -4.24 9.31
CA VAL A 161 -12.60 -4.72 9.42
C VAL A 161 -11.81 -4.53 8.11
N ARG A 162 -12.22 -3.58 7.27
CA ARG A 162 -11.51 -3.21 6.05
C ARG A 162 -11.40 -1.71 5.91
N GLY A 163 -10.29 -1.25 5.37
CA GLY A 163 -10.21 0.08 4.80
C GLY A 163 -8.82 0.37 4.30
N ILE A 164 -8.23 1.49 4.71
CA ILE A 164 -6.92 1.90 4.19
C ILE A 164 -5.82 1.75 5.24
N ARG A 165 -4.60 1.49 4.78
CA ARG A 165 -3.41 1.39 5.62
C ARG A 165 -2.38 2.43 5.14
N PRO A 166 -2.44 3.67 5.67
CA PRO A 166 -1.56 4.74 5.24
C PRO A 166 -0.07 4.40 5.38
N ALA A 167 0.71 4.83 4.40
CA ALA A 167 2.16 4.84 4.44
C ALA A 167 2.72 6.24 4.14
N ILE A 168 3.89 6.54 4.70
CA ILE A 168 4.67 7.76 4.44
C ILE A 168 6.14 7.37 4.31
N ILE A 169 6.91 8.17 3.58
CA ILE A 169 8.37 8.11 3.61
C ILE A 169 8.85 9.30 4.44
N ILE A 170 9.68 9.07 5.44
CA ILE A 170 10.30 10.15 6.24
C ILE A 170 11.81 10.15 6.05
N ASN A 171 12.45 11.30 6.25
CA ASN A 171 13.89 11.37 6.48
C ASN A 171 14.15 11.68 7.97
N GLN A 172 14.92 10.82 8.65
CA GLN A 172 15.19 10.99 10.09
C GLN A 172 16.23 12.07 10.41
N SER A 173 17.01 12.49 9.41
CA SER A 173 18.10 13.47 9.56
C SER A 173 17.65 14.91 9.32
N ASN A 174 16.41 15.11 8.85
CA ASN A 174 15.78 16.42 8.63
C ASN A 174 14.76 16.75 9.72
#